data_AF-A0A357B2P4-F1
#
_entry.id   AF-A0A357B2P4-F1
#
_cell.length_a   1.000
_cell.length_b   1.000
_cell.length_c   1.000
_cell.angle_alpha   90.00
_cell.angle_beta   90.00
_cell.angle_gamma   90.00
#
_symmetry.space_group_name_H-M   'P 1'
#
loop_
_entity.id
_entity.type
_entity.pdbx_description
1 polymer ?
#
loop_
_entity_poly.entity_id
_entity_poly.type
_entity_poly.pdbx_seq_one_letter_code
_entity_poly.pdbx_strand_id
1 'polypeptide(L)' 'MFRGKNYKESEKLIDKQALYDPREAFDLICKASRAKFDETVELHVKLGVDSRHADQQV' A
#
# COMPACT_ATOMS: atom_id res chain seq x y z
N MET A 1 -8.15 -4.73 17.47
CA MET A 1 -6.76 -4.91 17.00
C MET A 1 -5.91 -3.75 17.51
N PHE A 2 -5.04 -3.96 18.50
CA PHE A 2 -4.15 -2.90 19.01
C PHE A 2 -3.00 -2.69 18.02
N ARG A 3 -3.08 -1.62 17.23
CA ARG A 3 -2.01 -1.21 16.32
C ARG A 3 -1.14 -0.15 16.99
N GLY A 4 0.18 -0.23 16.80
CA GLY A 4 1.16 0.67 17.42
C GLY A 4 0.93 2.14 17.04
N LYS A 5 1.45 3.07 17.86
CA LYS A 5 1.26 4.52 17.66
C LYS A 5 1.70 4.98 16.26
N ASN A 6 2.83 4.48 15.77
CA ASN A 6 3.35 4.81 14.44
C ASN A 6 2.40 4.40 13.31
N TYR A 7 1.78 3.22 13.42
CA TYR A 7 0.78 2.75 12.45
C TYR A 7 -0.45 3.66 12.43
N LYS A 8 -0.94 4.07 13.60
CA LYS A 8 -2.12 4.95 13.70
C LYS A 8 -1.87 6.34 13.12
N GLU A 9 -0.63 6.82 13.17
CA GLU A 9 -0.28 8.10 12.55
C GLU A 9 -0.15 7.98 11.03
N SER A 10 0.49 6.92 10.52
CA SER A 10 0.54 6.66 9.07
C SER A 10 -0.85 6.40 8.49
N GLU A 11 -1.75 5.71 9.21
CA GLU A 11 -3.13 5.49 8.77
C GLU A 11 -3.96 6.78 8.66
N LYS A 12 -3.62 7.84 9.41
CA LYS A 12 -4.30 9.15 9.26
C LYS A 12 -3.86 9.92 8.02
N LEU A 13 -2.65 9.65 7.53
CA LEU A 13 -2.10 10.30 6.34
C LEU A 13 -2.65 9.66 5.05
N ILE A 14 -3.15 8.44 5.15
CA ILE A 14 -3.65 7.65 4.02
C ILE A 14 -5.17 7.63 4.06
N ASP A 15 -5.80 8.28 3.08
CA ASP A 15 -7.24 8.18 2.88
C ASP A 15 -7.57 6.95 2.03
N LYS A 16 -8.38 6.03 2.58
CA LYS A 16 -8.70 4.76 1.90
C LYS A 16 -9.77 4.91 0.81
N GLN A 17 -10.43 6.06 0.71
CA GLN A 17 -11.48 6.35 -0.26
C GLN A 17 -10.97 7.21 -1.42
N ALA A 18 -9.85 7.92 -1.20
CA ALA A 18 -9.20 8.71 -2.24
C ALA A 18 -8.45 7.83 -3.24
N LEU A 19 -8.63 8.13 -4.53
CA LEU A 19 -7.80 7.63 -5.61
C LEU A 19 -6.59 8.56 -5.75
N TYR A 20 -5.43 8.10 -5.30
CA TYR A 20 -4.19 8.84 -5.44
C TYR A 20 -3.58 8.65 -6.83
N ASP A 21 -3.09 9.74 -7.40
CA ASP A 21 -2.23 9.67 -8.58
C ASP A 21 -0.91 8.98 -8.20
N PRO A 22 -0.26 8.21 -9.08
CA PRO A 22 0.96 7.47 -8.77
C PRO A 22 2.04 8.34 -8.12
N ARG A 23 2.19 9.61 -8.54
CA ARG A 23 3.18 10.53 -7.96
C ARG A 23 2.87 10.90 -6.51
N GLU A 24 1.61 11.17 -6.20
CA GLU A 24 1.18 11.45 -4.82
C GLU A 24 1.26 10.21 -3.94
N ALA A 25 0.95 9.03 -4.50
CA ALA A 25 1.08 7.77 -3.78
C ALA A 25 2.53 7.51 -3.33
N PHE A 26 3.53 7.74 -4.19
CA PHE A 26 4.94 7.57 -3.82
C PHE A 26 5.40 8.55 -2.72
N ASP A 27 4.98 9.81 -2.78
CA ASP A 27 5.30 10.81 -1.76
C ASP A 27 4.66 10.46 -0.41
N LEU A 28 3.41 9.98 -0.44
CA LEU A 28 2.69 9.50 0.74
C LEU A 28 3.33 8.25 1.35
N ILE A 29 3.77 7.30 0.53
CA ILE A 29 4.48 6.10 1.00
C ILE A 29 5.76 6.51 1.72
N CYS A 30 6.55 7.41 1.13
CA CYS A 30 7.80 7.88 1.74
C CYS A 30 7.57 8.66 3.06
N LYS A 31 6.43 9.35 3.20
CA LYS A 31 6.03 10.03 4.46
C LYS A 31 5.45 9.07 5.50
N ALA A 32 4.79 8.01 5.04
CA ALA A 32 4.22 6.97 5.89
C ALA A 32 5.30 6.01 6.42
N SER A 33 6.41 5.86 5.69
CA SER A 33 7.63 5.17 6.10
C SER A 33 8.25 5.85 7.31
N ARG A 34 8.05 5.25 8.47
CA ARG A 34 8.53 5.73 9.76
C ARG A 34 9.56 4.79 10.38
N ALA A 35 9.90 3.71 9.70
CA ALA A 35 10.95 2.83 10.16
C ALA A 35 12.32 3.43 9.85
N LYS A 36 13.32 3.10 10.67
CA LYS A 36 14.71 3.56 10.49
C LYS A 36 15.51 2.71 9.51
N PHE A 37 14.85 1.86 8.73
CA PHE A 37 15.46 0.92 7.79
C PHE A 37 14.83 1.10 6.40
N ASP A 38 15.46 0.51 5.39
CA ASP A 38 14.95 0.54 4.00
C ASP A 38 13.69 -0.33 3.91
N GLU A 39 12.52 0.30 3.93
CA GLU A 39 11.22 -0.38 3.90
C GLU A 39 10.86 -0.82 2.47
N THR A 40 10.47 -2.08 2.30
CA THR A 40 10.01 -2.61 1.00
C THR A 40 8.64 -2.06 0.65
N VAL A 41 8.48 -1.50 -0.55
CA VAL A 41 7.19 -1.07 -1.08
C VAL A 41 6.49 -2.25 -1.77
N GLU A 42 5.33 -2.66 -1.25
CA GLU A 42 4.47 -3.67 -1.88
C GLU A 42 3.32 -3.02 -2.65
N LEU A 43 3.04 -3.52 -3.85
CA LEU A 43 1.97 -3.04 -4.70
C LEU A 43 0.95 -4.16 -4.93
N HIS A 44 -0.24 -4.01 -4.34
CA HIS A 44 -1.33 -4.98 -4.48
C HIS A 44 -2.21 -4.61 -5.67
N VAL A 45 -1.99 -5.26 -6.82
CA VAL A 45 -2.91 -5.17 -7.97
C VAL A 45 -3.94 -6.28 -7.84
N LYS A 46 -5.22 -5.93 -7.73
CA LYS A 46 -6.31 -6.88 -7.94
C LYS A 46 -6.53 -7.04 -9.44
N LEU A 47 -5.74 -7.91 -10.06
CA LEU A 47 -5.97 -8.36 -11.43
C LEU A 47 -7.27 -9.17 -11.41
N GLY A 48 -8.31 -8.71 -12.11
CA GLY A 48 -9.63 -9.36 -12.21
C GLY A 48 -9.61 -10.65 -13.03
N VAL A 49 -8.53 -11.41 -12.89
CA VAL A 49 -8.19 -12.62 -13.62
C VAL A 49 -8.76 -13.80 -12.85
N ASP A 50 -9.62 -14.59 -13.52
CA ASP A 50 -10.22 -15.79 -12.93
C ASP A 50 -9.13 -16.87 -12.83
N SER A 51 -8.58 -17.06 -11.62
CA SER A 51 -7.44 -17.93 -11.31
C SER A 51 -7.71 -19.44 -11.52
N ARG A 52 -8.82 -19.82 -12.17
CA ARG A 52 -9.23 -21.20 -12.45
C ARG A 52 -8.70 -21.73 -13.79
N HIS A 53 -8.20 -20.88 -14.68
CA HIS A 53 -7.50 -21.32 -15.89
C HIS A 53 -5.99 -21.10 -15.72
N ALA A 54 -5.24 -22.21 -15.71
CA ALA A 54 -3.80 -22.28 -15.45
C ALA A 54 -2.90 -21.57 -16.50
N ASP A 55 -3.47 -20.89 -17.49
CA ASP A 55 -2.73 -20.18 -18.55
C ASP A 55 -2.54 -18.68 -18.25
N GLN A 56 -3.21 -18.13 -17.23
CA GLN A 56 -3.04 -16.72 -16.79
C GLN A 56 -2.27 -16.60 -15.46
N GLN A 57 -1.25 -17.43 -15.29
CA GLN A 57 -0.32 -17.29 -14.17
C GLN A 57 0.78 -16.29 -14.56
N VAL A 58 0.79 -15.12 -13.91
CA VAL A 58 1.91 -14.15 -13.92
C VAL A 58 2.77 -14.31 -12.68
#